data_AF-V4RH86-F1
#
_entry.id   AF-V4RH86-F1
#
_cell.length_a   1.000
_cell.length_b   1.000
_cell.length_c   1.000
_cell.angle_alpha   90.00
_cell.angle_beta   90.00
_cell.angle_gamma   90.00
#
_symmetry.space_group_name_H-M   'P 1'
#
loop_
_entity.id
_entity.type
_entity.pdbx_description
1 polymer ?
#
loop_
_entity_poly.entity_id
_entity_poly.type
_entity_poly.pdbx_seq_one_letter_code
_entity_poly.pdbx_strand_id
1 'polypeptide(L)'
;MQTKAILVLGLTAALAATTLNGCTEKVKAPRDLGTCYFIGHTSKDEYKFNVVSKNEPDLEHCAARLYNVRMDLLRTGTAGTFTAGSYQGNFLFLDNHEIRYAQRYEGPAYPLLVKAPDGRLVAPGSVMREEDLPDKQVTVEVPKNLPKMPSDDKK
;
A
#
# COMPACT_ATOMS: atom_id res chain seq x y z
N MET A 1 72.60 21.92 7.17
CA MET A 1 71.97 22.82 8.15
C MET A 1 70.49 22.88 7.85
N GLN A 2 69.70 22.27 8.72
CA GLN A 2 68.24 22.20 8.67
C GLN A 2 67.65 23.45 9.34
N THR A 3 66.65 24.10 8.73
CA THR A 3 65.58 24.80 9.47
C THR A 3 64.44 25.27 8.54
N LYS A 4 63.23 24.78 8.85
CA LYS A 4 61.91 25.46 8.85
C LYS A 4 61.28 25.92 7.51
N ALA A 5 60.30 25.13 7.07
CA ALA A 5 59.02 25.66 6.58
C ALA A 5 57.90 24.70 7.01
N ILE A 6 57.32 24.99 8.18
CA ILE A 6 56.18 24.30 8.78
C ILE A 6 54.92 25.11 8.45
N LEU A 7 53.90 24.40 7.94
CA LEU A 7 52.45 24.64 8.01
C LEU A 7 51.91 26.06 7.69
N VAL A 8 51.24 26.17 6.54
CA VAL A 8 50.13 27.11 6.35
C VAL A 8 48.93 26.34 5.78
N LEU A 9 47.90 26.22 6.62
CA LEU A 9 46.44 26.25 6.39
C LEU A 9 45.94 25.76 5.01
N GLY A 10 45.08 24.74 4.89
CA GLY A 10 43.83 24.57 5.63
C GLY A 10 42.67 25.19 4.82
N LEU A 11 41.55 24.47 4.70
CA LEU A 11 40.24 24.95 4.21
C LEU A 11 39.91 24.80 2.71
N THR A 12 39.74 23.56 2.23
CA THR A 12 38.81 23.30 1.10
C THR A 12 37.83 22.19 1.45
N ALA A 13 36.74 22.65 2.07
CA ALA A 13 35.36 22.20 1.84
C ALA A 13 35.09 20.68 1.94
N ALA A 14 35.08 20.21 3.18
CA ALA A 14 34.07 19.24 3.62
C ALA A 14 32.68 19.88 3.40
N LEU A 15 32.03 19.60 2.28
CA LEU A 15 30.62 19.97 2.06
C LEU A 15 29.91 18.96 1.13
N ALA A 16 30.04 17.67 1.45
CA ALA A 16 29.20 16.61 0.88
C ALA A 16 28.33 15.93 1.95
N ALA A 17 27.97 16.67 3.00
CA ALA A 17 26.96 16.28 3.97
C ALA A 17 25.68 17.07 3.73
N THR A 18 25.11 16.97 2.52
CA THR A 18 23.68 17.29 2.35
C THR A 18 22.88 16.21 3.05
N THR A 19 22.67 16.45 4.34
CA THR A 19 21.45 16.13 5.09
C THR A 19 20.43 15.31 4.31
N LEU A 20 20.46 13.98 4.47
CA LEU A 20 19.27 13.15 4.30
C LEU A 20 18.26 13.54 5.39
N ASN A 21 17.62 14.71 5.24
CA ASN A 21 16.43 15.09 6.01
C ASN A 21 15.20 14.35 5.46
N GLY A 22 15.31 13.02 5.32
CA GLY A 22 14.26 12.15 4.82
C GLY A 22 13.42 11.48 5.91
N CYS A 23 13.55 11.88 7.17
CA CYS A 23 12.57 11.49 8.20
C CYS A 23 11.36 12.41 8.09
N THR A 24 10.55 12.20 7.05
CA THR A 24 9.18 12.72 7.02
C THR A 24 8.40 12.10 8.18
N GLU A 25 7.60 12.93 8.84
CA GLU A 25 6.78 12.48 9.96
C GLU A 25 5.84 11.37 9.48
N LYS A 26 5.96 10.19 10.10
CA LYS A 26 5.19 9.01 9.68
C LYS A 26 3.73 9.24 10.00
N VAL A 27 2.88 9.16 8.97
CA VAL A 27 1.43 9.22 9.11
C VAL A 27 0.96 8.15 10.09
N LYS A 28 0.17 8.55 11.09
CA LYS A 28 -0.40 7.65 12.09
C LYS A 28 -1.90 7.56 11.89
N ALA A 29 -2.40 6.37 11.55
CA ALA A 29 -3.82 6.09 11.51
C ALA A 29 -4.43 6.18 12.93
N PRO A 30 -5.61 6.81 13.09
CA PRO A 30 -6.39 6.75 14.32
C PRO A 30 -6.67 5.32 14.77
N ARG A 31 -6.77 5.12 16.09
CA ARG A 31 -7.01 3.80 16.71
C ARG A 31 -8.37 3.71 17.43
N ASP A 32 -9.24 4.68 17.18
CA ASP A 32 -10.58 4.71 17.74
C ASP A 32 -11.35 3.44 17.37
N LEU A 33 -11.90 2.76 18.39
CA LEU A 33 -12.54 1.47 18.18
C LEU A 33 -13.79 1.62 17.30
N GLY A 34 -13.95 0.71 16.32
CA GLY A 34 -15.11 0.70 15.44
C GLY A 34 -15.29 1.95 14.55
N THR A 35 -14.30 2.86 14.47
CA THR A 35 -14.46 4.10 13.70
C THR A 35 -13.75 3.99 12.36
N CYS A 36 -14.50 4.22 11.29
CA CYS A 36 -14.03 4.22 9.92
C CYS A 36 -13.75 5.65 9.46
N TYR A 37 -12.58 5.88 8.86
CA TYR A 37 -12.17 7.20 8.39
C TYR A 37 -11.88 7.20 6.89
N PHE A 38 -12.29 8.27 6.21
CA PHE A 38 -11.82 8.67 4.90
C PHE A 38 -10.67 9.67 5.05
N ILE A 39 -9.57 9.44 4.34
CA ILE A 39 -8.39 10.30 4.36
C ILE A 39 -8.48 11.28 3.20
N GLY A 40 -8.64 12.56 3.53
CA GLY A 40 -8.54 13.66 2.58
C GLY A 40 -7.14 14.27 2.58
N HIS A 41 -6.71 14.72 1.41
CA HIS A 41 -5.49 15.52 1.26
C HIS A 41 -5.83 17.01 1.36
N THR A 42 -5.06 17.74 2.17
CA THR A 42 -5.13 19.21 2.21
C THR A 42 -4.01 19.82 1.34
N SER A 43 -4.06 21.12 1.11
CA SER A 43 -3.07 21.85 0.30
C SER A 43 -1.66 21.91 0.90
N LYS A 44 -1.45 21.38 2.10
CA LYS A 44 -0.17 21.42 2.82
C LYS A 44 0.44 20.03 3.07
N ASP A 45 0.08 19.04 2.25
CA ASP A 45 0.49 17.63 2.42
C ASP A 45 0.08 17.02 3.78
N GLU A 46 -0.90 17.63 4.45
CA GLU A 46 -1.44 17.13 5.72
C GLU A 46 -2.65 16.23 5.46
N TYR A 47 -2.66 15.08 6.13
CA TYR A 47 -3.73 14.10 6.08
C TYR A 47 -4.85 14.44 7.05
N LYS A 48 -6.06 14.62 6.51
CA LYS A 48 -7.26 14.82 7.32
C LYS A 48 -8.07 13.53 7.40
N PHE A 49 -8.24 13.01 8.61
CA PHE A 49 -9.06 11.84 8.89
C PHE A 49 -10.50 12.26 9.16
N ASN A 50 -11.38 12.05 8.17
CA ASN A 50 -12.80 12.38 8.26
C ASN A 50 -13.60 11.13 8.64
N VAL A 51 -14.39 11.20 9.70
CA VAL A 51 -15.22 10.06 10.11
C VAL A 51 -16.29 9.77 9.04
N VAL A 52 -16.31 8.53 8.55
CA VAL A 52 -17.32 8.01 7.62
C VAL A 52 -18.42 7.32 8.39
N SER A 53 -18.05 6.49 9.37
CA SER A 53 -18.99 5.76 10.20
C SER A 53 -18.36 5.37 11.54
N LYS A 54 -19.21 4.99 12.48
CA LYS A 54 -18.85 4.52 13.82
C LYS A 54 -19.53 3.18 14.08
N ASN A 55 -18.96 2.41 15.02
CA ASN A 55 -19.42 1.07 15.39
C ASN A 55 -19.38 0.07 14.23
N GLU A 56 -18.41 0.20 13.32
CA GLU A 56 -18.12 -0.86 12.36
C GLU A 56 -17.59 -2.08 13.12
N PRO A 57 -18.06 -3.29 12.79
CA PRO A 57 -17.67 -4.51 13.50
C PRO A 57 -16.21 -4.92 13.19
N ASP A 58 -15.73 -4.64 11.98
CA ASP A 58 -14.43 -5.08 11.49
C ASP A 58 -13.89 -4.17 10.35
N LEU A 59 -12.73 -4.55 9.82
CA LEU A 59 -12.01 -3.82 8.78
C LEU A 59 -12.75 -3.88 7.43
N GLU A 60 -13.37 -5.01 7.13
CA GLU A 60 -14.09 -5.31 5.90
C GLU A 60 -15.34 -4.45 5.75
N HIS A 61 -16.07 -4.22 6.84
CA HIS A 61 -17.22 -3.32 6.83
C HIS A 61 -16.78 -1.87 6.62
N CYS A 62 -15.69 -1.42 7.26
CA CYS A 62 -15.11 -0.10 6.96
C CYS A 62 -14.65 0.00 5.49
N ALA A 63 -14.04 -1.04 4.94
CA ALA A 63 -13.67 -1.10 3.53
C ALA A 63 -14.89 -0.95 2.60
N ALA A 64 -16.00 -1.61 2.89
CA ALA A 64 -17.25 -1.46 2.15
C ALA A 64 -17.81 -0.03 2.24
N ARG A 65 -17.77 0.61 3.41
CA ARG A 65 -18.17 2.02 3.59
C ARG A 65 -17.32 2.96 2.77
N LEU A 66 -16.00 2.77 2.78
CA LEU A 66 -15.07 3.58 1.99
C LEU A 66 -15.26 3.37 0.49
N TYR A 67 -15.65 2.17 0.06
CA TYR A 67 -15.97 1.92 -1.35
C TYR A 67 -17.16 2.76 -1.80
N ASN A 68 -18.20 2.89 -0.95
CA ASN A 68 -19.33 3.79 -1.22
C ASN A 68 -18.88 5.25 -1.33
N VAL A 69 -17.98 5.70 -0.44
CA VAL A 69 -17.38 7.04 -0.54
C VAL A 69 -16.65 7.21 -1.88
N ARG A 70 -15.89 6.21 -2.33
CA ARG A 70 -15.24 6.25 -3.66
C ARG A 70 -16.28 6.33 -4.79
N MET A 71 -17.37 5.58 -4.71
CA MET A 71 -18.43 5.63 -5.74
C MET A 71 -19.06 7.02 -5.81
N ASP A 72 -19.27 7.68 -4.67
CA ASP A 72 -19.72 9.07 -4.65
C ASP A 72 -18.69 10.02 -5.27
N LEU A 73 -17.41 9.88 -4.94
CA LEU A 73 -16.34 10.69 -5.53
C LEU A 73 -16.21 10.47 -7.04
N LEU A 74 -16.40 9.25 -7.53
CA LEU A 74 -16.40 8.93 -8.96
C LEU A 74 -17.61 9.58 -9.65
N ARG A 75 -18.78 9.49 -9.02
CA ARG A 75 -20.02 10.11 -9.52
C ARG A 75 -19.91 11.62 -9.64
N THR A 76 -19.17 12.28 -8.75
CA THR A 76 -18.92 13.73 -8.79
C THR A 76 -17.69 14.12 -9.62
N GLY A 77 -16.93 13.16 -10.17
CA GLY A 77 -15.71 13.43 -10.93
C GLY A 77 -14.53 13.92 -10.09
N THR A 78 -14.57 13.72 -8.77
CA THR A 78 -13.55 14.17 -7.81
C THR A 78 -12.68 13.04 -7.28
N ALA A 79 -12.88 11.81 -7.75
CA ALA A 79 -12.05 10.67 -7.37
C ALA A 79 -10.64 10.79 -7.99
N GLY A 80 -9.62 10.62 -7.15
CA GLY A 80 -8.26 10.36 -7.61
C GLY A 80 -8.02 8.90 -8.00
N THR A 81 -6.76 8.56 -8.25
CA THR A 81 -6.32 7.19 -8.58
C THR A 81 -6.82 6.17 -7.56
N PHE A 82 -6.68 6.49 -6.27
CA PHE A 82 -7.21 5.70 -5.18
C PHE A 82 -7.95 6.58 -4.17
N THR A 83 -8.82 5.95 -3.39
CA THR A 83 -9.44 6.52 -2.19
C THR A 83 -8.77 5.91 -0.98
N ALA A 84 -8.24 6.76 -0.09
CA ALA A 84 -7.59 6.30 1.13
C ALA A 84 -8.53 6.40 2.33
N GLY A 85 -8.34 5.50 3.29
CA GLY A 85 -9.03 5.50 4.55
C GLY A 85 -8.23 4.83 5.65
N SER A 86 -8.82 4.73 6.83
CA SER A 86 -8.20 4.00 7.94
C SER A 86 -9.23 3.43 8.92
N TYR A 87 -8.82 2.37 9.60
CA TYR A 87 -9.59 1.69 10.64
C TYR A 87 -8.64 1.09 11.68
N GLN A 88 -8.82 1.46 12.95
CA GLN A 88 -8.09 0.92 14.11
C GLN A 88 -6.55 0.80 13.90
N GLY A 89 -5.93 1.83 13.31
CA GLY A 89 -4.49 1.88 13.09
C GLY A 89 -4.00 1.26 11.77
N ASN A 90 -4.88 0.69 10.96
CA ASN A 90 -4.58 0.22 9.61
C ASN A 90 -5.06 1.23 8.57
N PHE A 91 -4.36 1.30 7.44
CA PHE A 91 -4.74 2.08 6.28
C PHE A 91 -5.44 1.19 5.27
N LEU A 92 -6.40 1.77 4.55
CA LEU A 92 -7.13 1.15 3.46
C LEU A 92 -6.91 1.98 2.19
N PHE A 93 -6.64 1.31 1.08
CA PHE A 93 -6.44 1.94 -0.23
C PHE A 93 -7.35 1.26 -1.24
N LEU A 94 -8.25 2.04 -1.83
CA LEU A 94 -9.31 1.54 -2.69
C LEU A 94 -9.13 2.08 -4.10
N ASP A 95 -9.12 1.20 -5.08
CA ASP A 95 -9.26 1.57 -6.49
C ASP A 95 -10.56 0.97 -7.08
N ASN A 96 -10.63 0.82 -8.40
CA ASN A 96 -11.84 0.30 -9.06
C ASN A 96 -11.97 -1.23 -8.98
N HIS A 97 -10.88 -1.93 -8.66
CA HIS A 97 -10.74 -3.39 -8.75
C HIS A 97 -10.55 -4.03 -7.38
N GLU A 98 -9.82 -3.37 -6.48
CA GLU A 98 -9.49 -3.93 -5.18
C GLU A 98 -9.47 -2.91 -4.05
N ILE A 99 -9.53 -3.46 -2.84
CA ILE A 99 -9.30 -2.77 -1.59
C ILE A 99 -8.13 -3.46 -0.93
N ARG A 100 -7.09 -2.69 -0.64
CA ARG A 100 -5.88 -3.17 0.01
C ARG A 100 -5.76 -2.57 1.40
N TYR A 101 -5.11 -3.28 2.31
CA TYR A 101 -4.78 -2.77 3.63
C TYR A 101 -3.27 -2.69 3.85
N ALA A 102 -2.82 -1.75 4.66
CA ALA A 102 -1.43 -1.62 5.09
C ALA A 102 -1.33 -1.15 6.54
N GLN A 103 -0.23 -1.50 7.21
CA GLN A 103 0.07 -1.00 8.56
C GLN A 103 0.69 0.40 8.57
N ARG A 104 1.18 0.87 7.42
CA ARG A 104 1.85 2.17 7.22
C ARG A 104 1.31 2.80 5.95
N TYR A 105 1.17 4.13 5.93
CA TYR A 105 0.58 4.81 4.79
C TYR A 105 1.43 4.64 3.52
N GLU A 106 2.74 4.82 3.61
CA GLU A 106 3.70 4.63 2.52
C GLU A 106 4.28 3.20 2.46
N GLY A 107 3.63 2.23 3.11
CA GLY A 107 4.11 0.85 3.23
C GLY A 107 3.58 -0.08 2.13
N PRO A 108 4.06 -1.34 2.12
CA PRO A 108 3.44 -2.38 1.29
C PRO A 108 1.99 -2.59 1.72
N ALA A 109 1.08 -2.61 0.75
CA ALA A 109 -0.32 -2.90 0.95
C ALA A 109 -0.68 -4.29 0.39
N TYR A 110 -1.57 -5.00 1.06
CA TYR A 110 -1.99 -6.36 0.69
C TYR A 110 -3.48 -6.39 0.35
N PRO A 111 -3.92 -7.20 -0.62
CA PRO A 111 -5.33 -7.31 -0.97
C PRO A 111 -6.16 -7.74 0.25
N LEU A 112 -7.23 -6.99 0.53
CA LEU A 112 -8.25 -7.29 1.54
C LEU A 112 -9.52 -7.82 0.86
N LEU A 113 -10.05 -7.05 -0.08
CA LEU A 113 -11.23 -7.39 -0.87
C LEU A 113 -10.97 -7.08 -2.34
N VAL A 114 -11.58 -7.85 -3.23
CA VAL A 114 -11.57 -7.63 -4.67
C VAL A 114 -12.99 -7.54 -5.20
N LYS A 115 -13.16 -6.82 -6.30
CA LYS A 115 -14.42 -6.77 -7.03
C LYS A 115 -14.57 -8.03 -7.88
N ALA A 116 -15.56 -8.85 -7.54
CA ALA A 116 -15.96 -9.99 -8.35
C ALA A 116 -16.60 -9.53 -9.68
N PRO A 117 -16.69 -10.40 -10.70
CA PRO A 117 -17.32 -10.07 -11.98
C PRO A 117 -18.79 -9.63 -11.86
N ASP A 118 -19.50 -10.12 -10.84
CA ASP A 118 -20.87 -9.73 -10.51
C ASP A 118 -20.97 -8.39 -9.76
N GLY A 119 -19.83 -7.72 -9.53
CA GLY A 119 -19.74 -6.42 -8.89
C GLY A 119 -19.67 -6.43 -7.37
N ARG A 120 -19.76 -7.59 -6.70
CA ARG A 120 -19.63 -7.69 -5.24
C ARG A 120 -18.18 -7.55 -4.79
N LEU A 121 -17.98 -7.01 -3.59
CA LEU A 121 -16.70 -7.08 -2.90
C LEU A 121 -16.59 -8.41 -2.17
N VAL A 122 -15.54 -9.17 -2.45
CA VAL A 122 -15.33 -10.51 -1.89
C VAL A 122 -13.87 -10.71 -1.51
N ALA A 123 -13.59 -11.72 -0.69
CA ALA A 123 -12.22 -12.09 -0.36
C ALA A 123 -11.47 -12.55 -1.65
N PRO A 124 -10.19 -12.19 -1.85
CA PRO A 124 -9.46 -12.48 -3.09
C PRO A 124 -9.52 -13.94 -3.54
N GLY A 125 -9.41 -14.90 -2.61
CA GLY A 125 -9.45 -16.33 -2.91
C GLY A 125 -10.84 -16.92 -3.18
N SER A 126 -11.90 -16.13 -3.08
CA SER A 126 -13.28 -16.59 -3.31
C SER A 126 -13.77 -16.38 -4.73
N VAL A 127 -13.01 -15.65 -5.56
CA VAL A 127 -13.29 -15.51 -6.98
C VAL A 127 -12.71 -16.71 -7.71
N MET A 128 -13.53 -17.74 -7.92
CA MET A 128 -13.20 -18.83 -8.84
C MET A 128 -13.34 -18.30 -10.26
N ARG A 129 -12.23 -18.20 -10.99
CA ARG A 129 -12.29 -18.04 -12.43
C ARG A 129 -12.40 -19.45 -13.01
N GLU A 130 -13.47 -19.73 -13.76
CA GLU A 130 -13.52 -20.93 -14.59
C GLU A 130 -12.30 -20.83 -15.52
N GLU A 131 -11.33 -21.73 -15.36
CA GLU A 131 -10.20 -21.77 -16.26
C GLU A 131 -10.72 -22.37 -17.57
N ASP A 132 -10.66 -21.58 -18.65
CA ASP A 132 -10.90 -22.12 -19.97
C ASP A 132 -9.92 -23.27 -20.19
N LEU A 133 -10.44 -24.48 -20.39
CA LEU A 133 -9.61 -25.63 -20.70
C LEU A 133 -8.83 -25.29 -21.98
N PRO A 134 -7.50 -25.31 -21.94
CA PRO A 134 -6.73 -24.95 -23.11
C PRO A 134 -6.99 -26.02 -24.19
N ASP A 135 -7.25 -25.57 -25.43
CA ASP A 135 -7.45 -26.46 -26.59
C ASP A 135 -6.23 -27.37 -26.87
N LYS A 136 -5.09 -27.06 -26.26
CA LYS A 136 -3.83 -27.78 -26.39
C LYS A 136 -3.17 -27.94 -25.02
N GLN A 137 -2.31 -28.94 -24.89
CA GLN A 137 -1.48 -29.09 -23.69
C GLN A 137 -0.63 -27.83 -23.46
N VAL A 138 -0.80 -27.20 -22.30
CA VAL A 138 0.02 -26.09 -21.85
C VAL A 138 1.15 -26.65 -21.01
N THR A 139 2.37 -26.68 -21.56
CA THR A 139 3.58 -26.90 -20.77
C THR A 139 3.98 -25.58 -20.12
N VAL A 140 3.93 -25.55 -18.78
CA VAL A 140 4.49 -24.43 -18.01
C VAL A 140 6.00 -24.65 -17.90
N GLU A 141 6.79 -23.69 -18.37
CA GLU A 141 8.24 -23.74 -18.22
C GLU A 141 8.60 -23.53 -16.74
N VAL A 142 9.23 -24.53 -16.13
CA VAL A 142 9.64 -24.50 -14.72
C VAL A 142 10.95 -23.71 -14.61
N PRO A 143 11.00 -22.58 -13.88
CA PRO A 143 12.23 -21.84 -13.66
C PRO A 143 13.36 -22.73 -13.09
N LYS A 144 14.54 -22.66 -13.70
CA LYS A 144 15.71 -23.48 -13.35
C LYS A 144 16.25 -23.25 -11.93
N ASN A 145 15.82 -22.16 -11.28
CA ASN A 145 16.26 -21.73 -9.95
C ASN A 145 15.24 -22.02 -8.85
N LEU A 146 14.23 -22.84 -9.11
CA LEU A 146 13.33 -23.31 -8.07
C LEU A 146 14.05 -24.27 -7.11
N PRO A 147 13.74 -24.23 -5.80
CA PRO A 147 14.17 -25.26 -4.87
C PRO A 147 13.72 -26.64 -5.38
N LYS A 148 14.63 -27.62 -5.36
CA LYS A 148 14.28 -29.00 -5.71
C LYS A 148 13.23 -29.52 -4.74
N MET A 149 12.17 -30.11 -5.29
CA MET A 149 11.20 -30.83 -4.48
C MET A 149 11.76 -32.22 -4.11
N PRO A 150 11.41 -32.77 -2.94
CA PRO A 150 11.79 -34.14 -2.57
C PRO A 150 11.30 -35.23 -3.56
N SER A 151 10.32 -34.90 -4.40
CA SER A 151 9.82 -35.76 -5.48
C SER A 151 10.77 -35.82 -6.69
N ASP A 152 11.65 -34.84 -6.85
CA ASP A 152 12.53 -34.72 -8.02
C ASP A 152 13.69 -35.72 -7.98
N ASP A 153 14.01 -36.25 -6.80
CA ASP A 153 15.06 -37.23 -6.57
C ASP A 153 14.60 -38.70 -6.78
N LYS A 154 13.30 -38.91 -7.08
CA LYS A 154 12.70 -40.25 -7.22
C LYS A 154 12.58 -40.76 -8.66
N LYS A 155 13.30 -40.16 -9.61
CA LYS A 155 13.22 -40.52 -11.03
C LYS A 155 14.53 -41.10 -11.55
#